data_AF-A4FW80-F1
#
_entry.id   AF-A4FW80-F1
#
_cell.length_a   1.000
_cell.length_b   1.000
_cell.length_c   1.000
_cell.angle_alpha   90.00
_cell.angle_beta   90.00
_cell.angle_gamma   90.00
#
_symmetry.space_group_name_H-M   'P 1'
#
loop_
_entity.id
_entity.type
_entity.pdbx_description
1 polymer ?
#
loop_
_entity_poly.entity_id
_entity_poly.type
_entity_poly.pdbx_seq_one_letter_code
_entity_poly.pdbx_strand_id
1 'polypeptide(L)'
;MVDKMDNEEYTKIIEAGKIASQVKKEAIKLVKPGAKLYDVAEFVENRTRELGAGVGFPCNISLNNIAAHYSPSYGDESVFSEEDIVKLDLGSHVDGFIADTAVTIDLSGKYSDLKKASEDALNTVIKEIVPGINVGAMGKIIQEVIESYGYKPISNLSGHVMHQYSLHSGVSIPNVSENTRDTIDIGDLVAIEPFATDGFGQVVDGKDVYIFKYLRSRPVRLPAARNLLRDIEQNHAYLPFSERDMAKIDKHYKTGLKGLMMAGVLYGYPTLVEREHGMVSQCEHTVLITENGVEVTTK
;
A
#
# COMPACT_ATOMS: atom_id res chain seq x y z
N MET A 1 26.34 7.56 11.67
CA MET A 1 26.92 7.50 10.31
C MET A 1 26.79 6.05 9.92
N VAL A 2 25.75 5.60 9.20
CA VAL A 2 25.31 6.02 7.86
C VAL A 2 26.48 6.03 6.86
N ASP A 3 27.27 4.96 6.80
CA ASP A 3 28.48 4.92 5.94
C ASP A 3 28.25 4.26 4.56
N LYS A 4 26.99 3.99 4.17
CA LYS A 4 26.63 3.59 2.80
C LYS A 4 25.47 4.35 2.14
N MET A 5 24.68 5.09 2.92
CA MET A 5 23.54 5.85 2.41
C MET A 5 23.86 7.33 2.54
N ASP A 6 23.57 8.14 1.53
CA ASP A 6 23.86 9.57 1.63
C ASP A 6 23.00 10.22 2.73
N ASN A 7 23.54 11.20 3.44
CA ASN A 7 22.82 11.89 4.52
C ASN A 7 21.54 12.56 4.00
N GLU A 8 21.53 12.99 2.74
CA GLU A 8 20.33 13.52 2.09
C GLU A 8 19.27 12.43 1.86
N GLU A 9 19.66 11.25 1.36
CA GLU A 9 18.74 10.11 1.17
C GLU A 9 18.10 9.67 2.49
N TYR A 10 18.92 9.51 3.53
CA TYR A 10 18.42 9.19 4.88
C TYR A 10 17.41 10.21 5.36
N THR A 11 17.71 11.51 5.21
CA THR A 11 16.82 12.58 5.65
C THR A 11 15.47 12.50 4.95
N LYS A 12 15.45 12.25 3.64
CA LYS A 12 14.23 12.12 2.83
C LYS A 12 13.40 10.89 3.21
N ILE A 13 14.04 9.75 3.46
CA ILE A 13 13.38 8.53 3.96
C ILE A 13 12.68 8.79 5.28
N ILE A 14 13.38 9.42 6.22
CA ILE A 14 12.84 9.72 7.56
C ILE A 14 11.72 10.78 7.48
N GLU A 15 11.85 11.77 6.62
CA GLU A 15 10.82 12.79 6.42
C GLU A 15 9.54 12.20 5.82
N ALA A 16 9.65 11.39 4.77
CA ALA A 16 8.52 10.64 4.21
C ALA A 16 7.85 9.78 5.28
N GLY A 17 8.63 9.02 6.06
CA GLY A 17 8.11 8.17 7.13
C GLY A 17 7.32 8.94 8.20
N LYS A 18 7.85 10.10 8.63
CA LYS A 18 7.19 10.99 9.60
C LYS A 18 5.87 11.54 9.06
N ILE A 19 5.86 11.99 7.81
CA ILE A 19 4.65 12.53 7.18
C ILE A 19 3.60 11.44 7.04
N ALA A 20 3.94 10.28 6.49
CA ALA A 20 3.02 9.14 6.38
C ALA A 20 2.44 8.74 7.75
N SER A 21 3.28 8.63 8.78
CA SER A 21 2.85 8.33 10.15
C SER A 21 1.87 9.37 10.71
N GLN A 22 2.17 10.66 10.51
CA GLN A 22 1.31 11.76 10.95
C GLN A 22 -0.05 11.70 10.24
N VAL A 23 -0.04 11.59 8.90
CA VAL A 23 -1.26 11.52 8.08
C VAL A 23 -2.10 10.31 8.47
N LYS A 24 -1.49 9.14 8.67
CA LYS A 24 -2.18 7.92 9.15
C LYS A 24 -2.89 8.17 10.48
N LYS A 25 -2.19 8.76 11.46
CA LYS A 25 -2.76 9.08 12.80
C LYS A 25 -3.91 10.09 12.73
N GLU A 26 -3.86 11.04 11.80
CA GLU A 26 -4.94 11.99 11.56
C GLU A 26 -6.14 11.32 10.86
N ALA A 27 -5.88 10.53 9.81
CA ALA A 27 -6.88 9.88 8.97
C ALA A 27 -7.68 8.78 9.71
N ILE A 28 -7.05 8.01 10.61
CA ILE A 28 -7.74 7.03 11.47
C ILE A 28 -8.94 7.67 12.19
N LYS A 29 -8.82 8.93 12.62
CA LYS A 29 -9.89 9.63 13.36
C LYS A 29 -11.10 10.00 12.47
N LEU A 30 -10.90 9.98 11.16
CA LEU A 30 -11.93 10.28 10.17
C LEU A 30 -12.70 9.03 9.73
N VAL A 31 -12.11 7.85 9.90
CA VAL A 31 -12.75 6.55 9.61
C VAL A 31 -13.77 6.24 10.71
N LYS A 32 -15.04 6.57 10.45
CA LYS A 32 -16.16 6.34 11.37
C LYS A 32 -17.45 6.08 10.58
N PRO A 33 -18.44 5.38 11.17
CA PRO A 33 -19.70 5.10 10.50
C PRO A 33 -20.36 6.38 9.95
N GLY A 34 -20.84 6.29 8.71
CA GLY A 34 -21.46 7.40 7.98
C GLY A 34 -20.50 8.42 7.36
N ALA A 35 -19.20 8.39 7.65
CA ALA A 35 -18.23 9.21 6.93
C ALA A 35 -18.00 8.65 5.52
N LYS A 36 -17.79 9.53 4.54
CA LYS A 36 -17.54 9.12 3.15
C LYS A 36 -16.12 8.61 2.99
N LEU A 37 -15.96 7.51 2.24
CA LEU A 37 -14.65 6.98 1.87
C LEU A 37 -13.87 8.01 1.05
N TYR A 38 -14.55 8.67 0.12
CA TYR A 38 -13.99 9.70 -0.75
C TYR A 38 -13.32 10.83 0.05
N ASP A 39 -13.99 11.33 1.09
CA ASP A 39 -13.49 12.45 1.90
C ASP A 39 -12.22 12.05 2.68
N VAL A 40 -12.14 10.80 3.14
CA VAL A 40 -10.94 10.27 3.82
C VAL A 40 -9.78 10.12 2.84
N ALA A 41 -10.04 9.61 1.62
CA ALA A 41 -9.00 9.47 0.60
C ALA A 41 -8.44 10.83 0.15
N GLU A 42 -9.31 11.81 -0.13
CA GLU A 42 -8.87 13.17 -0.47
C GLU A 42 -8.17 13.85 0.72
N PHE A 43 -8.62 13.63 1.96
CA PHE A 43 -7.91 14.12 3.14
C PHE A 43 -6.48 13.59 3.20
N VAL A 44 -6.29 12.28 3.10
CA VAL A 44 -4.96 11.65 3.16
C VAL A 44 -4.04 12.25 2.11
N GLU A 45 -4.46 12.29 0.86
CA GLU A 45 -3.62 12.73 -0.24
C GLU A 45 -3.35 14.24 -0.23
N ASN A 46 -4.32 15.06 0.17
CA ASN A 46 -4.12 16.51 0.31
C ASN A 46 -3.22 16.82 1.50
N ARG A 47 -3.44 16.14 2.63
CA ARG A 47 -2.65 16.35 3.85
C ARG A 47 -1.19 15.98 3.66
N THR A 48 -0.91 14.89 2.93
CA THR A 48 0.46 14.52 2.55
C THR A 48 1.15 15.65 1.77
N ARG A 49 0.45 16.25 0.80
CA ARG A 49 0.98 17.39 0.00
C ARG A 49 1.17 18.66 0.83
N GLU A 50 0.23 18.98 1.71
CA GLU A 50 0.33 20.12 2.63
C GLU A 50 1.54 20.04 3.57
N LEU A 51 1.91 18.82 3.97
CA LEU A 51 3.06 18.56 4.83
C LEU A 51 4.40 18.52 4.06
N GLY A 52 4.37 18.74 2.74
CA GLY A 52 5.58 18.88 1.91
C GLY A 52 6.03 17.60 1.18
N ALA A 53 5.28 16.50 1.27
CA ALA A 53 5.59 15.26 0.56
C ALA A 53 4.71 15.07 -0.69
N GLY A 54 5.20 14.28 -1.65
CA GLY A 54 4.37 13.70 -2.69
C GLY A 54 3.58 12.49 -2.17
N VAL A 55 2.54 12.09 -2.90
CA VAL A 55 1.76 10.89 -2.60
C VAL A 55 2.50 9.68 -3.18
N GLY A 56 2.87 8.71 -2.34
CA GLY A 56 3.64 7.52 -2.74
C GLY A 56 2.86 6.59 -3.68
N PHE A 57 1.56 6.47 -3.42
CA PHE A 57 0.55 5.78 -4.20
C PHE A 57 -0.83 6.21 -3.69
N PRO A 58 -1.92 5.99 -4.44
CA PRO A 58 -3.27 6.41 -4.03
C PRO A 58 -3.64 5.91 -2.64
N CYS A 59 -4.37 6.70 -1.85
CA CYS A 59 -4.91 6.23 -0.58
C CYS A 59 -5.83 5.03 -0.82
N ASN A 60 -5.47 3.89 -0.25
CA ASN A 60 -6.20 2.64 -0.31
C ASN A 60 -7.14 2.54 0.90
N ILE A 61 -8.42 2.30 0.65
CA ILE A 61 -9.45 2.13 1.68
C ILE A 61 -10.22 0.85 1.37
N SER A 62 -9.64 -0.29 1.73
CA SER A 62 -10.19 -1.61 1.38
C SER A 62 -11.07 -2.13 2.52
N LEU A 63 -12.36 -2.33 2.22
CA LEU A 63 -13.35 -2.79 3.20
C LEU A 63 -13.46 -4.31 3.20
N ASN A 64 -13.58 -4.89 4.39
CA ASN A 64 -14.03 -6.28 4.59
C ASN A 64 -13.15 -7.29 3.86
N ASN A 65 -13.73 -8.01 2.91
CA ASN A 65 -13.07 -9.03 2.12
C ASN A 65 -12.21 -8.50 0.97
N ILE A 66 -12.26 -7.20 0.68
CA ILE A 66 -11.29 -6.58 -0.23
C ILE A 66 -10.02 -6.37 0.58
N ALA A 67 -8.94 -7.06 0.23
CA ALA A 67 -7.65 -7.00 0.90
C ALA A 67 -6.90 -5.70 0.59
N ALA A 68 -6.80 -5.33 -0.70
CA ALA A 68 -6.01 -4.21 -1.17
C ALA A 68 -6.54 -3.64 -2.49
N HIS A 69 -5.93 -2.54 -2.96
CA HIS A 69 -6.16 -1.88 -4.25
C HIS A 69 -7.54 -1.23 -4.44
N TYR A 70 -8.35 -1.08 -3.38
CA TYR A 70 -9.54 -0.24 -3.46
C TYR A 70 -9.19 1.22 -3.14
N SER A 71 -9.55 2.13 -4.04
CA SER A 71 -9.52 3.56 -3.78
C SER A 71 -10.82 4.17 -4.32
N PRO A 72 -11.52 5.03 -3.56
CA PRO A 72 -12.84 5.54 -3.97
C PRO A 72 -12.76 6.31 -5.30
N SER A 73 -13.79 6.18 -6.13
CA SER A 73 -13.90 6.89 -7.42
C SER A 73 -14.21 8.37 -7.25
N TYR A 74 -14.06 9.17 -8.31
CA TYR A 74 -14.46 10.58 -8.28
C TYR A 74 -15.96 10.73 -8.04
N GLY A 75 -16.33 11.46 -6.96
CA GLY A 75 -17.72 11.63 -6.54
C GLY A 75 -18.35 10.38 -5.94
N ASP A 76 -17.55 9.45 -5.41
CA ASP A 76 -18.04 8.29 -4.67
C ASP A 76 -18.77 8.72 -3.39
N GLU A 77 -20.03 8.31 -3.28
CA GLU A 77 -20.91 8.62 -2.15
C GLU A 77 -20.96 7.48 -1.12
N SER A 78 -20.15 6.43 -1.30
CA SER A 78 -20.03 5.32 -0.36
C SER A 78 -19.56 5.80 1.01
N VAL A 79 -20.18 5.27 2.06
CA VAL A 79 -19.89 5.59 3.46
C VAL A 79 -19.47 4.36 4.23
N PHE A 80 -18.68 4.53 5.28
CA PHE A 80 -18.36 3.44 6.20
C PHE A 80 -19.61 2.98 6.95
N SER A 81 -19.77 1.66 7.08
CA SER A 81 -20.77 1.01 7.91
C SER A 81 -20.26 0.82 9.35
N GLU A 82 -21.18 0.58 10.30
CA GLU A 82 -20.83 0.16 11.66
C GLU A 82 -20.17 -1.22 11.70
N GLU A 83 -20.34 -2.02 10.64
CA GLU A 83 -19.90 -3.41 10.59
C GLU A 83 -18.59 -3.61 9.80
N ASP A 84 -17.98 -2.52 9.31
CA ASP A 84 -16.82 -2.62 8.43
C ASP A 84 -15.51 -2.87 9.18
N ILE A 85 -14.67 -3.73 8.60
CA ILE A 85 -13.23 -3.77 8.86
C ILE A 85 -12.50 -3.04 7.73
N VAL A 86 -11.87 -1.92 8.08
CA VAL A 86 -11.28 -0.97 7.12
C VAL A 86 -9.77 -1.12 7.13
N LYS A 87 -9.19 -1.43 5.98
CA LYS A 87 -7.74 -1.35 5.76
C LYS A 87 -7.44 0.01 5.13
N LEU A 88 -6.82 0.87 5.92
CA LEU A 88 -6.37 2.19 5.51
C LEU A 88 -4.87 2.11 5.23
N ASP A 89 -4.52 2.26 3.97
CA ASP A 89 -3.18 2.07 3.45
C ASP A 89 -2.80 3.32 2.63
N LEU A 90 -1.65 3.93 2.96
CA LEU A 90 -1.24 5.21 2.40
C LEU A 90 0.27 5.32 2.27
N GLY A 91 0.67 5.97 1.18
CA GLY A 91 2.07 6.25 0.88
C GLY A 91 2.38 7.74 0.84
N SER A 92 3.58 8.11 1.26
CA SER A 92 4.16 9.43 0.97
C SER A 92 5.56 9.28 0.39
N HIS A 93 6.08 10.31 -0.27
CA HIS A 93 7.48 10.32 -0.70
C HIS A 93 8.11 11.71 -0.66
N VAL A 94 9.43 11.75 -0.45
CA VAL A 94 10.25 12.95 -0.64
C VAL A 94 11.30 12.62 -1.70
N ASP A 95 11.27 13.30 -2.85
CA ASP A 95 12.09 13.01 -4.04
C ASP A 95 12.17 11.51 -4.42
N GLY A 96 11.03 10.83 -4.36
CA GLY A 96 10.93 9.41 -4.70
C GLY A 96 11.35 8.43 -3.60
N PHE A 97 11.84 8.87 -2.45
CA PHE A 97 12.03 8.00 -1.28
C PHE A 97 10.69 7.78 -0.58
N ILE A 98 10.17 6.56 -0.67
CA ILE A 98 8.78 6.23 -0.32
C ILE A 98 8.70 5.77 1.14
N ALA A 99 7.65 6.21 1.82
CA ALA A 99 7.16 5.58 3.02
C ALA A 99 5.79 4.98 2.74
N ASP A 100 5.69 3.69 2.97
CA ASP A 100 4.53 2.82 2.84
C ASP A 100 4.03 2.36 4.22
N THR A 101 2.74 2.50 4.50
CA THR A 101 2.18 2.13 5.80
C THR A 101 0.67 1.98 5.79
N ALA A 102 0.22 0.95 6.49
CA ALA A 102 -1.18 0.59 6.60
C ALA A 102 -1.60 0.28 8.04
N VAL A 103 -2.91 0.33 8.28
CA VAL A 103 -3.55 -0.03 9.54
C VAL A 103 -4.95 -0.54 9.30
N THR A 104 -5.38 -1.48 10.14
CA THR A 104 -6.77 -1.93 10.19
C THR A 104 -7.56 -1.20 11.29
N ILE A 105 -8.71 -0.65 10.91
CA ILE A 105 -9.73 -0.10 11.81
C ILE A 105 -10.93 -1.05 11.80
N ASP A 106 -11.23 -1.66 12.93
CA ASP A 106 -12.44 -2.48 13.11
C ASP A 106 -13.55 -1.59 13.70
N LEU A 107 -14.53 -1.21 12.87
CA LEU A 107 -15.68 -0.42 13.32
C LEU A 107 -16.73 -1.28 14.04
N SER A 108 -16.74 -2.59 13.76
CA SER A 108 -17.69 -3.54 14.35
C SER A 108 -17.32 -3.95 15.78
N GLY A 109 -16.02 -3.90 16.12
CA GLY A 109 -15.46 -4.44 17.36
C GLY A 109 -15.44 -5.97 17.44
N LYS A 110 -15.86 -6.68 16.38
CA LYS A 110 -15.97 -8.15 16.34
C LYS A 110 -14.69 -8.84 15.84
N TYR A 111 -13.77 -8.09 15.23
CA TYR A 111 -12.56 -8.59 14.57
C TYR A 111 -11.28 -8.12 15.26
N SER A 112 -11.35 -7.85 16.57
CA SER A 112 -10.19 -7.40 17.35
C SER A 112 -9.02 -8.37 17.28
N ASP A 113 -9.29 -9.67 17.31
CA ASP A 113 -8.23 -10.70 17.28
C ASP A 113 -7.65 -10.89 15.88
N LEU A 114 -8.48 -10.76 14.83
CA LEU A 114 -8.01 -10.75 13.45
C LEU A 114 -7.05 -9.58 13.21
N LYS A 115 -7.45 -8.37 13.64
CA LYS A 115 -6.60 -7.18 13.61
C LYS A 115 -5.28 -7.40 14.36
N LYS A 116 -5.34 -7.92 15.59
CA LYS A 116 -4.14 -8.21 16.40
C LYS A 116 -3.23 -9.22 15.73
N ALA A 117 -3.76 -10.24 15.03
CA ALA A 117 -2.95 -11.20 14.31
C ALA A 117 -1.99 -10.52 13.31
N SER A 118 -2.50 -9.59 12.49
CA SER A 118 -1.64 -8.81 11.57
C SER A 118 -0.69 -7.85 12.29
N GLU A 119 -1.14 -7.19 13.38
CA GLU A 119 -0.30 -6.24 14.14
C GLU A 119 0.85 -6.95 14.88
N ASP A 120 0.57 -8.08 15.53
CA ASP A 120 1.56 -8.85 16.27
C ASP A 120 2.52 -9.58 15.32
N ALA A 121 2.04 -10.05 14.17
CA ALA A 121 2.91 -10.62 13.15
C ALA A 121 3.93 -9.59 12.64
N LEU A 122 3.49 -8.37 12.36
CA LEU A 122 4.36 -7.26 11.95
C LEU A 122 5.38 -6.93 13.04
N ASN A 123 4.91 -6.74 14.27
CA ASN A 123 5.77 -6.40 15.40
C ASN A 123 6.77 -7.51 15.72
N THR A 124 6.41 -8.76 15.51
CA THR A 124 7.29 -9.91 15.78
C THR A 124 8.35 -10.02 14.70
N VAL A 125 7.97 -10.02 13.42
CA VAL A 125 8.96 -10.14 12.34
C VAL A 125 9.96 -8.99 12.36
N ILE A 126 9.53 -7.74 12.64
CA ILE A 126 10.45 -6.58 12.74
C ILE A 126 11.52 -6.78 13.82
N LYS A 127 11.18 -7.42 14.95
CA LYS A 127 12.14 -7.66 16.05
C LYS A 127 13.18 -8.72 15.72
N GLU A 128 12.86 -9.64 14.81
CA GLU A 128 13.72 -10.76 14.42
C GLU A 128 14.61 -10.45 13.21
N ILE A 129 14.40 -9.30 12.55
CA ILE A 129 15.21 -8.92 11.39
C ILE A 129 16.64 -8.59 11.82
N VAL A 130 17.56 -9.26 11.15
CA VAL A 130 18.99 -8.96 11.13
C VAL A 130 19.43 -8.81 9.67
N PRO A 131 20.43 -7.98 9.35
CA PRO A 131 20.96 -7.91 7.99
C PRO A 131 21.34 -9.29 7.43
N GLY A 132 20.94 -9.56 6.19
CA GLY A 132 21.14 -10.84 5.51
C GLY A 132 20.07 -11.89 5.84
N ILE A 133 19.00 -11.54 6.57
CA ILE A 133 17.90 -12.48 6.84
C ILE A 133 17.22 -12.90 5.53
N ASN A 134 16.92 -14.19 5.43
CA ASN A 134 16.17 -14.74 4.31
C ASN A 134 14.69 -14.37 4.39
N VAL A 135 14.13 -13.88 3.28
CA VAL A 135 12.72 -13.41 3.26
C VAL A 135 11.72 -14.55 3.50
N GLY A 136 12.06 -15.79 3.13
CA GLY A 136 11.26 -16.98 3.45
C GLY A 136 11.22 -17.32 4.94
N ALA A 137 12.28 -16.98 5.69
CA ALA A 137 12.30 -17.09 7.15
C ALA A 137 11.44 -16.00 7.81
N MET A 138 11.44 -14.78 7.24
CA MET A 138 10.52 -13.71 7.67
C MET A 138 9.06 -14.14 7.50
N GLY A 139 8.71 -14.71 6.34
CA GLY A 139 7.36 -15.21 6.08
C GLY A 139 6.96 -16.37 6.98
N LYS A 140 7.90 -17.21 7.40
CA LYS A 140 7.64 -18.24 8.42
C LYS A 140 7.24 -17.62 9.76
N ILE A 141 7.94 -16.58 10.22
CA ILE A 141 7.61 -15.88 11.47
C ILE A 141 6.21 -15.27 11.40
N ILE A 142 5.91 -14.58 10.30
CA ILE A 142 4.58 -13.98 10.06
C ILE A 142 3.49 -15.06 10.12
N GLN A 143 3.68 -16.17 9.39
CA GLN A 143 2.76 -17.29 9.35
C GLN A 143 2.49 -17.88 10.74
N GLU A 144 3.55 -18.20 11.49
CA GLU A 144 3.41 -18.82 12.82
C GLU A 144 2.63 -17.92 13.79
N VAL A 145 2.84 -16.60 13.73
CA VAL A 145 2.08 -15.65 14.56
C VAL A 145 0.62 -15.60 14.13
N ILE A 146 0.31 -15.44 12.85
CA ILE A 146 -1.09 -15.35 12.37
C ILE A 146 -1.85 -16.64 12.67
N GLU A 147 -1.24 -17.80 12.44
CA GLU A 147 -1.85 -19.11 12.71
C GLU A 147 -2.08 -19.35 14.22
N SER A 148 -1.26 -18.77 15.10
CA SER A 148 -1.45 -18.89 16.55
C SER A 148 -2.74 -18.23 17.06
N TYR A 149 -3.27 -17.26 16.31
CA TYR A 149 -4.58 -16.65 16.55
C TYR A 149 -5.76 -17.43 15.94
N GLY A 150 -5.49 -18.51 15.20
CA GLY A 150 -6.51 -19.30 14.50
C GLY A 150 -6.93 -18.73 13.13
N TYR A 151 -6.20 -17.76 12.59
CA TYR A 151 -6.42 -17.18 11.27
C TYR A 151 -5.42 -17.71 10.25
N LYS A 152 -5.58 -17.32 8.97
CA LYS A 152 -4.65 -17.68 7.90
C LYS A 152 -3.94 -16.43 7.36
N PRO A 153 -2.63 -16.50 7.09
CA PRO A 153 -2.00 -15.47 6.28
C PRO A 153 -2.52 -15.51 4.83
N ILE A 154 -2.60 -14.35 4.17
CA ILE A 154 -2.84 -14.32 2.72
C ILE A 154 -1.53 -14.68 2.00
N SER A 155 -1.48 -15.86 1.39
CA SER A 155 -0.22 -16.43 0.88
C SER A 155 0.29 -15.79 -0.41
N ASN A 156 -0.57 -15.09 -1.15
CA ASN A 156 -0.23 -14.44 -2.42
C ASN A 156 -0.28 -12.90 -2.34
N LEU A 157 -0.17 -12.36 -1.12
CA LEU A 157 0.20 -10.98 -0.84
C LEU A 157 1.41 -10.97 0.08
N SER A 158 2.24 -9.96 -0.08
CA SER A 158 3.58 -9.90 0.50
C SER A 158 3.99 -8.46 0.64
N GLY A 159 4.83 -8.16 1.64
CA GLY A 159 5.62 -6.94 1.62
C GLY A 159 6.62 -6.94 0.47
N HIS A 160 7.41 -5.87 0.38
CA HIS A 160 8.27 -5.64 -0.76
C HIS A 160 9.45 -4.73 -0.41
N VAL A 161 10.53 -4.88 -1.19
CA VAL A 161 11.64 -3.93 -1.15
C VAL A 161 11.31 -2.75 -2.07
N MET A 162 11.62 -1.55 -1.60
CA MET A 162 11.41 -0.28 -2.29
C MET A 162 12.75 0.35 -2.69
N HIS A 163 12.73 1.10 -3.79
CA HIS A 163 13.82 1.97 -4.20
C HIS A 163 13.29 3.36 -4.51
N GLN A 164 14.19 4.32 -4.73
CA GLN A 164 13.81 5.66 -5.16
C GLN A 164 12.93 5.58 -6.42
N TYR A 165 11.73 6.16 -6.35
CA TYR A 165 10.71 6.14 -7.41
C TYR A 165 10.18 4.75 -7.81
N SER A 166 10.46 3.71 -7.02
CA SER A 166 10.00 2.35 -7.29
C SER A 166 9.37 1.75 -6.04
N LEU A 167 8.03 1.76 -6.02
CA LEU A 167 7.24 1.14 -4.94
C LEU A 167 7.47 -0.37 -4.84
N HIS A 168 7.79 -1.06 -5.94
CA HIS A 168 8.08 -2.49 -5.89
C HIS A 168 9.36 -2.77 -6.69
N SER A 169 10.44 -3.21 -6.04
CA SER A 169 11.73 -3.48 -6.69
C SER A 169 11.84 -4.89 -7.29
N GLY A 170 10.96 -5.81 -6.89
CA GLY A 170 10.94 -7.20 -7.34
C GLY A 170 11.33 -8.24 -6.28
N VAL A 171 11.81 -7.81 -5.10
CA VAL A 171 11.99 -8.69 -3.93
C VAL A 171 10.74 -8.57 -3.05
N SER A 172 10.09 -9.71 -2.79
CA SER A 172 8.89 -9.83 -1.96
C SER A 172 9.23 -10.36 -0.57
N ILE A 173 8.52 -9.85 0.44
CA ILE A 173 8.55 -10.32 1.83
C ILE A 173 7.28 -11.15 2.07
N PRO A 174 7.32 -12.48 1.90
CA PRO A 174 6.12 -13.30 1.92
C PRO A 174 5.46 -13.32 3.31
N ASN A 175 4.15 -13.54 3.35
CA ASN A 175 3.39 -13.76 4.59
C ASN A 175 3.32 -15.23 5.01
N VAL A 176 3.94 -16.11 4.22
CA VAL A 176 4.06 -17.56 4.46
C VAL A 176 5.50 -18.01 4.33
N SER A 177 5.84 -19.15 4.91
CA SER A 177 7.15 -19.75 4.69
C SER A 177 7.35 -20.10 3.22
N GLU A 178 8.45 -19.61 2.64
CA GLU A 178 8.82 -19.88 1.25
C GLU A 178 10.27 -20.37 1.14
N ASN A 179 10.53 -21.21 0.15
CA ASN A 179 11.89 -21.66 -0.18
C ASN A 179 12.50 -20.76 -1.26
N THR A 180 12.99 -19.60 -0.84
CA THR A 180 13.69 -18.62 -1.70
C THR A 180 15.12 -18.41 -1.23
N ARG A 181 15.96 -17.87 -2.11
CA ARG A 181 17.34 -17.43 -1.80
C ARG A 181 17.44 -15.93 -1.53
N ASP A 182 16.34 -15.19 -1.67
CA ASP A 182 16.35 -13.74 -1.50
C ASP A 182 16.56 -13.37 -0.02
N THR A 183 17.31 -12.30 0.18
CA THR A 183 17.65 -11.72 1.49
C THR A 183 17.39 -10.23 1.47
N ILE A 184 17.27 -9.63 2.65
CA ILE A 184 17.31 -8.17 2.83
C ILE A 184 18.60 -7.80 3.56
N ASP A 185 19.25 -6.73 3.12
CA ASP A 185 20.59 -6.32 3.55
C ASP A 185 20.64 -4.83 3.95
N ILE A 186 21.77 -4.43 4.55
CA ILE A 186 21.98 -3.03 4.99
C ILE A 186 21.75 -2.05 3.83
N GLY A 187 20.90 -1.06 4.07
CA GLY A 187 20.50 -0.05 3.10
C GLY A 187 19.16 -0.33 2.42
N ASP A 188 18.61 -1.54 2.56
CA ASP A 188 17.30 -1.85 2.01
C ASP A 188 16.19 -1.09 2.74
N LEU A 189 15.28 -0.52 1.96
CA LEU A 189 14.04 0.08 2.42
C LEU A 189 12.92 -0.92 2.13
N VAL A 190 12.25 -1.40 3.17
CA VAL A 190 11.37 -2.57 3.07
C VAL A 190 10.01 -2.23 3.64
N ALA A 191 8.95 -2.45 2.88
CA ALA A 191 7.59 -2.48 3.36
C ALA A 191 7.29 -3.91 3.86
N ILE A 192 6.86 -4.02 5.12
CA ILE A 192 6.48 -5.30 5.72
C ILE A 192 5.00 -5.22 6.07
N GLU A 193 4.18 -6.02 5.39
CA GLU A 193 2.71 -5.94 5.45
C GLU A 193 2.05 -7.31 5.63
N PRO A 194 1.93 -7.79 6.87
CA PRO A 194 1.13 -8.95 7.20
C PRO A 194 -0.35 -8.76 6.90
N PHE A 195 -0.89 -9.65 6.08
CA PHE A 195 -2.33 -9.80 5.86
C PHE A 195 -2.82 -11.08 6.54
N ALA A 196 -3.84 -10.95 7.39
CA ALA A 196 -4.52 -12.08 8.02
C ALA A 196 -5.98 -12.14 7.54
N THR A 197 -6.53 -13.36 7.49
CA THR A 197 -7.94 -13.58 7.12
C THR A 197 -8.57 -14.75 7.87
N ASP A 198 -9.89 -14.69 8.06
CA ASP A 198 -10.73 -15.82 8.48
C ASP A 198 -11.26 -16.66 7.30
N GLY A 199 -10.87 -16.32 6.06
CA GLY A 199 -11.29 -16.99 4.83
C GLY A 199 -10.33 -18.09 4.34
N PHE A 200 -10.12 -18.12 3.02
CA PHE A 200 -9.30 -19.12 2.34
C PHE A 200 -7.81 -18.92 2.60
N GLY A 201 -7.34 -17.66 2.63
CA GLY A 201 -5.91 -17.31 2.73
C GLY A 201 -5.26 -17.00 1.38
N GLN A 202 -6.06 -16.63 0.37
CA GLN A 202 -5.56 -16.14 -0.92
C GLN A 202 -6.48 -15.06 -1.47
N VAL A 203 -5.93 -14.15 -2.26
CA VAL A 203 -6.72 -13.16 -3.02
C VAL A 203 -6.83 -13.53 -4.49
N VAL A 204 -7.90 -13.04 -5.11
CA VAL A 204 -8.14 -13.06 -6.56
C VAL A 204 -8.42 -11.65 -7.05
N ASP A 205 -8.19 -11.42 -8.34
CA ASP A 205 -8.53 -10.16 -8.98
C ASP A 205 -10.04 -9.92 -8.93
N GLY A 206 -10.41 -8.75 -8.44
CA GLY A 206 -11.75 -8.19 -8.53
C GLY A 206 -12.04 -7.61 -9.92
N LYS A 207 -13.26 -7.09 -10.08
CA LYS A 207 -13.72 -6.54 -11.37
C LYS A 207 -13.32 -5.07 -11.56
N ASP A 208 -13.07 -4.38 -10.46
CA ASP A 208 -12.87 -2.94 -10.44
C ASP A 208 -11.38 -2.61 -10.43
N VAL A 209 -11.01 -1.54 -11.14
CA VAL A 209 -9.64 -1.05 -11.28
C VAL A 209 -9.66 0.45 -11.04
N TYR A 210 -9.12 0.87 -9.91
CA TYR A 210 -9.07 2.28 -9.50
C TYR A 210 -7.66 2.88 -9.51
N ILE A 211 -6.64 2.03 -9.59
CA ILE A 211 -5.23 2.41 -9.45
C ILE A 211 -4.49 1.98 -10.72
N PHE A 212 -3.64 2.87 -11.22
CA PHE A 212 -2.92 2.65 -12.46
C PHE A 212 -1.43 2.95 -12.28
N LYS A 213 -0.59 2.27 -13.06
CA LYS A 213 0.83 2.59 -13.19
C LYS A 213 1.18 2.83 -14.65
N TYR A 214 1.92 3.90 -14.88
CA TYR A 214 2.46 4.19 -16.19
C TYR A 214 3.56 3.18 -16.54
N LEU A 215 3.48 2.62 -17.75
CA LEU A 215 4.45 1.65 -18.25
C LEU A 215 5.38 2.27 -19.28
N ARG A 216 4.80 2.93 -20.28
CA ARG A 216 5.51 3.47 -21.43
C ARG A 216 4.59 4.32 -22.30
N SER A 217 5.19 5.24 -23.05
CA SER A 217 4.46 6.06 -24.01
C SER A 217 4.13 5.27 -25.27
N ARG A 218 2.90 5.43 -25.77
CA ARG A 218 2.48 4.93 -27.08
C ARG A 218 1.49 5.90 -27.73
N PRO A 219 1.47 6.00 -29.08
CA PRO A 219 0.49 6.83 -29.76
C PRO A 219 -0.93 6.34 -29.49
N VAL A 220 -1.81 7.25 -29.06
CA VAL A 220 -3.24 6.99 -28.86
C VAL A 220 -4.09 8.01 -29.64
N ARG A 221 -5.20 7.55 -30.23
CA ARG A 221 -6.06 8.39 -31.10
C ARG A 221 -7.09 9.19 -30.31
N LEU A 222 -7.64 8.61 -29.24
CA LEU A 222 -8.72 9.22 -28.47
C LEU A 222 -8.23 10.52 -27.81
N PRO A 223 -8.91 11.68 -28.00
CA PRO A 223 -8.49 12.95 -27.41
C PRO A 223 -8.34 12.91 -25.88
N ALA A 224 -9.32 12.31 -25.17
CA ALA A 224 -9.26 12.14 -23.72
C ALA A 224 -8.00 11.34 -23.29
N ALA A 225 -7.70 10.23 -23.97
CA ALA A 225 -6.50 9.43 -23.68
C ALA A 225 -5.20 10.22 -23.91
N ARG A 226 -5.12 11.05 -24.95
CA ARG A 226 -3.95 11.92 -25.18
C ARG A 226 -3.80 12.98 -24.10
N ASN A 227 -4.92 13.57 -23.66
CA ASN A 227 -4.89 14.58 -22.61
C ASN A 227 -4.41 13.99 -21.28
N LEU A 228 -4.95 12.83 -20.90
CA LEU A 228 -4.49 12.09 -19.72
C LEU A 228 -3.01 11.67 -19.84
N LEU A 229 -2.60 11.11 -20.98
CA LEU A 229 -1.22 10.64 -21.16
C LEU A 229 -0.19 11.75 -20.93
N ARG A 230 -0.46 12.96 -21.43
CA ARG A 230 0.43 14.10 -21.22
C ARG A 230 0.59 14.45 -19.74
N ASP A 231 -0.51 14.41 -18.98
CA ASP A 231 -0.47 14.67 -17.54
C ASP A 231 0.26 13.54 -16.80
N ILE A 232 -0.04 12.29 -17.12
CA ILE A 232 0.59 11.09 -16.54
C ILE A 232 2.10 11.10 -16.76
N GLU A 233 2.57 11.44 -17.96
CA GLU A 233 4.01 11.52 -18.27
C GLU A 233 4.73 12.61 -17.47
N GLN A 234 4.03 13.66 -17.05
CA GLN A 234 4.61 14.78 -16.30
C GLN A 234 4.54 14.56 -14.79
N ASN A 235 3.42 14.04 -14.29
CA ASN A 235 3.08 14.04 -12.88
C ASN A 235 3.08 12.64 -12.24
N HIS A 236 3.02 11.58 -13.05
CA HIS A 236 2.83 10.19 -12.59
C HIS A 236 3.74 9.19 -13.34
N ALA A 237 4.94 9.66 -13.74
CA ALA A 237 5.85 8.88 -14.57
C ALA A 237 6.41 7.62 -13.90
N TYR A 238 6.44 7.59 -12.55
CA TYR A 238 7.11 6.54 -11.80
C TYR A 238 6.20 5.79 -10.84
N LEU A 239 5.33 6.53 -10.13
CA LEU A 239 4.52 6.01 -9.05
C LEU A 239 3.07 5.76 -9.48
N PRO A 240 2.37 4.82 -8.82
CA PRO A 240 0.95 4.61 -9.08
C PRO A 240 0.11 5.87 -8.85
N PHE A 241 -1.00 5.99 -9.57
CA PHE A 241 -1.93 7.10 -9.47
C PHE A 241 -3.38 6.61 -9.54
N SER A 242 -4.29 7.44 -9.05
CA SER A 242 -5.69 7.06 -8.90
C SER A 242 -6.53 7.43 -10.12
N GLU A 243 -7.66 6.74 -10.27
CA GLU A 243 -8.72 7.15 -11.18
C GLU A 243 -9.20 8.59 -10.87
N ARG A 244 -9.23 8.98 -9.58
CA ARG A 244 -9.67 10.31 -9.14
C ARG A 244 -8.77 11.44 -9.63
N ASP A 245 -7.46 11.22 -9.66
CA ASP A 245 -6.50 12.21 -10.16
C ASP A 245 -6.82 12.53 -11.63
N MET A 246 -7.12 11.50 -12.41
CA MET A 246 -7.45 11.64 -13.83
C MET A 246 -8.80 12.31 -14.07
N ALA A 247 -9.76 12.15 -13.15
CA ALA A 247 -11.04 12.84 -13.21
C ALA A 247 -10.90 14.37 -13.12
N LYS A 248 -9.83 14.86 -12.48
CA LYS A 248 -9.50 16.30 -12.38
C LYS A 248 -8.95 16.86 -13.70
N ILE A 249 -8.46 16.00 -14.60
CA ILE A 249 -7.81 16.37 -15.86
C ILE A 249 -8.77 16.36 -17.05
N ASP A 250 -9.65 15.35 -17.14
CA ASP A 250 -10.56 15.20 -18.27
C ASP A 250 -11.90 14.60 -17.85
N LYS A 251 -13.02 15.22 -18.22
CA LYS A 251 -14.37 14.71 -17.90
C LYS A 251 -14.68 13.32 -18.49
N HIS A 252 -13.94 12.89 -19.51
CA HIS A 252 -14.05 11.56 -20.13
C HIS A 252 -12.95 10.60 -19.66
N TYR A 253 -12.34 10.87 -18.50
CA TYR A 253 -11.21 10.13 -17.94
C TYR A 253 -11.38 8.61 -17.97
N LYS A 254 -12.55 8.06 -17.58
CA LYS A 254 -12.81 6.60 -17.61
C LYS A 254 -12.56 5.98 -18.98
N THR A 255 -13.02 6.64 -20.05
CA THR A 255 -12.81 6.16 -21.42
C THR A 255 -11.36 6.36 -21.85
N GLY A 256 -10.73 7.46 -21.42
CA GLY A 256 -9.31 7.71 -21.60
C GLY A 256 -8.42 6.62 -21.00
N LEU A 257 -8.62 6.30 -19.72
CA LEU A 257 -7.89 5.28 -18.96
C LEU A 257 -8.04 3.90 -19.60
N LYS A 258 -9.27 3.50 -19.95
CA LYS A 258 -9.51 2.24 -20.68
C LYS A 258 -8.76 2.20 -22.01
N GLY A 259 -8.76 3.30 -22.76
CA GLY A 259 -8.01 3.42 -24.01
C GLY A 259 -6.49 3.26 -23.82
N LEU A 260 -5.94 3.85 -22.76
CA LEU A 260 -4.52 3.75 -22.42
C LEU A 260 -4.13 2.34 -21.95
N MET A 261 -4.96 1.68 -21.15
CA MET A 261 -4.76 0.28 -20.77
C MET A 261 -4.76 -0.64 -21.99
N MET A 262 -5.77 -0.51 -22.88
CA MET A 262 -5.85 -1.30 -24.11
C MET A 262 -4.65 -1.07 -25.05
N ALA A 263 -4.09 0.14 -25.05
CA ALA A 263 -2.89 0.46 -25.81
C ALA A 263 -1.60 -0.12 -25.17
N GLY A 264 -1.66 -0.66 -23.94
CA GLY A 264 -0.50 -1.12 -23.18
C GLY A 264 0.41 0.03 -22.74
N VAL A 265 -0.19 1.19 -22.48
CA VAL A 265 0.44 2.39 -21.90
C VAL A 265 0.38 2.34 -20.37
N LEU A 266 -0.72 1.83 -19.82
CA LEU A 266 -0.94 1.68 -18.39
C LEU A 266 -1.09 0.21 -18.02
N TYR A 267 -0.63 -0.12 -16.82
CA TYR A 267 -1.10 -1.28 -16.07
C TYR A 267 -2.18 -0.81 -15.10
N GLY A 268 -3.27 -1.57 -14.96
CA GLY A 268 -4.30 -1.32 -13.97
C GLY A 268 -4.20 -2.36 -12.86
N TYR A 269 -4.19 -1.91 -11.61
CA TYR A 269 -4.22 -2.79 -10.45
C TYR A 269 -5.69 -3.09 -10.11
N PRO A 270 -6.17 -4.31 -10.35
CA PRO A 270 -7.51 -4.70 -9.90
C PRO A 270 -7.56 -4.70 -8.37
N THR A 271 -8.75 -4.47 -7.83
CA THR A 271 -9.02 -4.75 -6.42
C THR A 271 -8.65 -6.20 -6.10
N LEU A 272 -8.07 -6.44 -4.94
CA LEU A 272 -7.66 -7.78 -4.52
C LEU A 272 -8.65 -8.28 -3.49
N VAL A 273 -9.36 -9.36 -3.82
CA VAL A 273 -10.48 -9.85 -3.04
C VAL A 273 -10.15 -11.21 -2.45
N GLU A 274 -10.36 -11.39 -1.15
CA GLU A 274 -10.24 -12.68 -0.49
C GLU A 274 -11.12 -13.71 -1.20
N ARG A 275 -10.53 -14.86 -1.56
CA ARG A 275 -11.09 -15.83 -2.50
C ARG A 275 -12.45 -16.40 -2.07
N GLU A 276 -12.66 -16.58 -0.77
CA GLU A 276 -13.91 -17.08 -0.19
C GLU A 276 -14.70 -15.97 0.52
N HIS A 277 -14.32 -14.72 0.28
CA HIS A 277 -14.91 -13.52 0.86
C HIS A 277 -14.80 -13.46 2.40
N GLY A 278 -13.75 -14.05 2.96
CA GLY A 278 -13.39 -13.86 4.37
C GLY A 278 -12.99 -12.42 4.66
N MET A 279 -13.12 -12.00 5.92
CA MET A 279 -12.63 -10.71 6.40
C MET A 279 -11.11 -10.67 6.36
N VAL A 280 -10.56 -9.51 6.03
CA VAL A 280 -9.11 -9.31 5.92
C VAL A 280 -8.67 -8.16 6.81
N SER A 281 -7.59 -8.37 7.57
CA SER A 281 -6.83 -7.31 8.22
C SER A 281 -5.43 -7.20 7.61
N GLN A 282 -4.88 -5.98 7.69
CA GLN A 282 -3.53 -5.60 7.28
C GLN A 282 -2.91 -4.70 8.36
N CYS A 283 -1.63 -4.83 8.60
CA CYS A 283 -0.83 -3.84 9.32
C CYS A 283 0.51 -3.72 8.62
N GLU A 284 1.04 -2.51 8.49
CA GLU A 284 2.27 -2.33 7.74
C GLU A 284 3.15 -1.19 8.25
N HIS A 285 4.45 -1.44 8.17
CA HIS A 285 5.48 -0.44 8.34
C HIS A 285 6.54 -0.52 7.25
N THR A 286 6.96 0.65 6.79
CA THR A 286 8.27 0.81 6.17
C THR A 286 9.37 0.77 7.21
N VAL A 287 10.41 -0.01 6.90
CA VAL A 287 11.61 -0.14 7.71
C VAL A 287 12.87 0.08 6.87
N LEU A 288 13.87 0.70 7.46
CA LEU A 288 15.21 0.82 6.90
C LEU A 288 16.13 -0.17 7.60
N ILE A 289 16.83 -1.01 6.82
CA ILE A 289 17.81 -1.96 7.36
C ILE A 289 19.14 -1.23 7.58
N THR A 290 19.60 -1.20 8.83
CA THR A 290 20.83 -0.52 9.25
C THR A 290 21.83 -1.53 9.81
N GLU A 291 23.07 -1.10 10.02
CA GLU A 291 24.10 -1.93 10.67
C GLU A 291 23.73 -2.35 12.10
N ASN A 292 22.88 -1.56 12.77
CA ASN A 292 22.47 -1.77 14.16
C ASN A 292 21.10 -2.49 14.27
N GLY A 293 20.58 -3.04 13.17
CA GLY A 293 19.25 -3.64 13.09
C GLY A 293 18.29 -2.79 12.27
N VAL A 294 17.05 -2.66 12.74
CA VAL A 294 15.96 -2.07 11.95
C VAL A 294 15.53 -0.70 12.50
N GLU A 295 15.41 0.30 11.62
CA GLU A 295 14.77 1.58 11.91
C GLU A 295 13.37 1.63 11.27
N VAL A 296 12.33 1.67 12.11
CA VAL A 296 10.94 1.80 11.65
C VAL A 296 10.65 3.26 11.32
N THR A 297 10.46 3.58 10.04
CA THR A 297 10.34 4.98 9.59
C THR A 297 8.93 5.55 9.79
N THR A 298 7.93 4.68 9.92
CA THR A 298 6.48 5.03 9.88
C THR A 298 5.75 4.83 11.22
N LYS A 299 6.46 4.84 12.34
CA LYS A 299 5.91 4.63 13.71
C LYS A 299 5.02 5.77 14.22
#